data_AF-A0A6I9V1U8-F1
#
_entry.id   AF-A0A6I9V1U8-F1
#
_cell.length_a   1.000
_cell.length_b   1.000
_cell.length_c   1.000
_cell.angle_alpha   90.00
_cell.angle_beta   90.00
_cell.angle_gamma   90.00
#
_symmetry.space_group_name_H-M   'P 1'
#
loop_
_entity.id
_entity.type
_entity.pdbx_description
1 polymer ?
#
loop_
_entity_poly.entity_id
_entity_poly.type
_entity_poly.pdbx_seq_one_letter_code
_entity_poly.pdbx_strand_id
1 'polypeptide(L)'
;MATTIFTLDAKTVNRIREPGTYTFTEALALTNFGKFNYILILISGLVTGTMVLETSSIGFVLPIAQCELQLTNRDKGILSTINFVGIIASSHLWGFFADTKGRRHVLWSTLLVAFVSTVFSSFAHNFWTMVLLRFVNGFL
;
A
#
# COMPACT_ATOMS: atom_id res chain seq x y z
N MET A 1 27.14 21.91 6.36
CA MET A 1 26.58 22.67 7.51
C MET A 1 25.14 22.24 7.86
N ALA A 2 24.64 21.10 7.38
CA ALA A 2 23.30 20.58 7.69
C ALA A 2 23.31 19.39 8.66
N THR A 3 24.50 18.84 8.95
CA THR A 3 24.68 17.61 9.74
C THR A 3 24.71 17.85 11.25
N THR A 4 24.82 19.10 11.71
CA THR A 4 25.01 19.44 13.13
C THR A 4 23.72 19.72 13.90
N ILE A 5 22.56 19.77 13.22
CA ILE A 5 21.25 20.07 13.88
C ILE A 5 20.58 18.80 14.43
N PHE A 6 20.94 17.61 13.92
CA PHE A 6 20.31 16.34 14.32
C PHE A 6 20.67 15.85 15.73
N THR A 7 21.64 16.48 16.41
CA THR A 7 22.09 16.09 17.76
C THR A 7 21.78 17.11 18.85
N LEU A 8 21.11 18.22 18.51
CA LEU A 8 20.73 19.21 19.53
C LEU A 8 19.43 18.79 20.22
N ASP A 9 19.55 18.46 21.51
CA ASP A 9 18.42 18.23 22.42
C ASP A 9 17.42 19.39 22.33
N ALA A 10 16.12 19.07 22.25
CA ALA A 10 15.01 20.00 22.03
C ALA A 10 14.99 21.17 23.03
N LYS A 11 15.54 20.96 24.24
CA LYS A 11 15.71 22.00 25.27
C LYS A 11 16.74 23.08 24.92
N THR A 12 17.78 22.74 24.16
CA THR A 12 18.88 23.65 23.81
C THR A 12 18.49 24.60 22.68
N VAL A 13 17.70 24.10 21.71
CA VAL A 13 17.17 24.88 20.58
C VAL A 13 16.16 25.93 21.05
N ASN A 14 15.33 25.60 22.05
CA ASN A 14 14.33 26.53 22.60
C ASN A 14 14.93 27.71 23.38
N ARG A 15 16.21 27.69 23.77
CA ARG A 15 16.83 28.77 24.57
C ARG A 15 17.33 29.95 23.71
N ILE A 16 17.38 29.81 22.38
CA ILE A 16 18.02 30.77 21.47
C ILE A 16 17.01 31.50 20.56
N ARG A 17 15.73 31.09 20.52
CA ARG A 17 14.81 31.44 19.43
C ARG A 17 13.56 32.19 19.91
N GLU A 18 13.27 33.31 19.23
CA GLU A 18 12.09 34.13 19.50
C GLU A 18 10.78 33.37 19.19
N PRO A 19 9.70 33.60 19.96
CA PRO A 19 8.44 32.89 19.83
C PRO A 19 7.69 33.33 18.57
N GLY A 20 7.96 32.68 17.44
CA GLY A 20 7.25 32.98 16.20
C GLY A 20 7.57 32.01 15.07
N THR A 21 6.62 31.14 14.75
CA THR A 21 6.56 30.27 13.55
C THR A 21 7.56 29.10 13.55
N TYR A 22 7.09 27.93 13.96
CA TYR A 22 7.77 26.65 13.71
C TYR A 22 7.41 26.13 12.33
N THR A 23 8.40 25.70 11.56
CA THR A 23 8.13 24.88 10.35
C THR A 23 7.67 23.48 10.78
N PHE A 24 6.85 22.81 9.95
CA PHE A 24 6.31 21.49 10.27
C PHE A 24 7.41 20.47 10.62
N THR A 25 8.53 20.52 9.90
CA THR A 25 9.71 19.66 10.12
C THR A 25 10.42 19.96 11.44
N GLU A 26 10.53 21.23 11.85
CA GLU A 26 11.12 21.60 13.14
C GLU A 26 10.21 21.21 14.31
N ALA A 27 8.89 21.43 14.20
CA ALA A 27 7.94 20.99 15.21
C ALA A 27 7.98 19.46 15.38
N LEU A 28 8.08 18.71 14.27
CA LEU A 28 8.17 17.26 14.29
C LEU A 28 9.49 16.77 14.93
N ALA A 29 10.61 17.45 14.67
CA ALA A 29 11.90 17.13 15.27
C ALA A 29 11.95 17.38 16.79
N LEU A 30 11.18 18.37 17.27
CA LEU A 30 11.06 18.66 18.70
C LEU A 30 10.12 17.67 19.42
N THR A 31 9.20 17.04 18.70
CA THR A 31 8.30 16.01 19.26
C THR A 31 8.93 14.62 19.20
N ASN A 32 9.10 13.96 20.34
CA ASN A 32 9.55 12.56 20.41
C ASN A 32 8.49 11.57 19.87
N PHE A 33 8.91 10.32 19.61
CA PHE A 33 8.02 9.24 19.17
C PHE A 33 6.90 8.96 20.19
N GLY A 34 5.69 9.47 19.89
CA GLY A 34 4.50 9.26 20.70
C GLY A 34 3.70 8.01 20.33
N LYS A 35 2.66 7.72 21.11
CA LYS A 35 1.71 6.61 20.89
C LYS A 35 1.07 6.65 19.49
N PHE A 36 0.87 7.84 18.92
CA PHE A 36 0.34 8.02 17.57
C PHE A 36 1.22 7.37 16.49
N ASN A 37 2.55 7.52 16.56
CA ASN A 37 3.46 6.94 15.57
C ASN A 37 3.45 5.42 15.63
N TYR A 38 3.37 4.82 16.82
CA TYR A 38 3.21 3.36 16.96
C TYR A 38 1.92 2.85 16.33
N ILE A 39 0.80 3.54 16.55
CA ILE A 39 -0.49 3.18 15.93
C ILE A 39 -0.41 3.32 14.40
N LEU A 40 0.24 4.37 13.90
CA LEU A 40 0.40 4.59 12.46
C LEU A 40 1.24 3.49 11.79
N ILE A 41 2.36 3.13 12.42
CA ILE A 41 3.21 2.03 11.96
C ILE A 41 2.42 0.72 11.98
N LEU A 42 1.69 0.41 13.06
CA LEU A 42 0.86 -0.78 13.15
C LEU A 42 -0.18 -0.85 12.02
N ILE A 43 -0.92 0.23 11.78
CA ILE A 43 -1.94 0.29 10.72
C ILE A 43 -1.30 0.09 9.35
N SER A 44 -0.21 0.80 9.06
CA SER A 44 0.49 0.63 7.77
C SER A 44 1.07 -0.78 7.60
N GLY A 45 1.54 -1.40 8.68
CA GLY A 45 2.04 -2.77 8.68
C GLY A 45 0.93 -3.77 8.39
N LEU A 46 -0.26 -3.58 8.97
CA LEU A 46 -1.44 -4.41 8.68
C LEU A 46 -1.86 -4.30 7.22
N VAL A 47 -1.91 -3.09 6.67
CA VAL A 47 -2.25 -2.85 5.26
C VAL A 47 -1.24 -3.51 4.32
N THR A 48 0.06 -3.35 4.58
CA THR A 48 1.09 -4.05 3.79
C THR A 48 0.97 -5.57 3.95
N GLY A 49 0.66 -6.05 5.15
CA GLY A 49 0.43 -7.48 5.41
C GLY A 49 -0.71 -8.06 4.59
N THR A 50 -1.84 -7.36 4.48
CA THR A 50 -2.97 -7.80 3.64
C THR A 50 -2.59 -7.90 2.17
N MET A 51 -1.79 -6.95 1.66
CA MET A 51 -1.30 -6.97 0.28
C MET A 51 -0.40 -8.19 0.00
N VAL A 52 0.46 -8.55 0.96
CA VAL A 52 1.34 -9.74 0.85
C VAL A 52 0.52 -11.03 0.88
N LEU A 53 -0.50 -11.11 1.73
CA LEU A 53 -1.41 -12.27 1.78
C LEU A 53 -2.17 -12.43 0.47
N GLU A 54 -2.63 -11.33 -0.11
CA GLU A 54 -3.40 -11.35 -1.35
C GLU A 54 -2.56 -11.81 -2.55
N THR A 55 -1.33 -11.29 -2.68
CA THR A 55 -0.37 -11.75 -3.70
C THR A 55 0.02 -13.22 -3.51
N SER A 56 0.22 -13.65 -2.26
CA SER A 56 0.58 -15.04 -1.94
C SER A 56 -0.59 -16.02 -2.17
N SER A 57 -1.84 -15.55 -2.03
CA SER A 57 -3.04 -16.37 -2.20
C SER A 57 -3.13 -17.03 -3.59
N ILE A 58 -2.62 -16.37 -4.63
CA ILE A 58 -2.61 -16.87 -6.01
C ILE A 58 -1.87 -18.20 -6.09
N GLY A 59 -0.75 -18.33 -5.36
CA GLY A 59 0.05 -19.56 -5.34
C GLY A 59 -0.74 -20.77 -4.84
N PHE A 60 -1.67 -20.56 -3.90
CA PHE A 60 -2.54 -21.63 -3.38
C PHE A 60 -3.73 -21.94 -4.31
N VAL A 61 -4.26 -20.93 -4.99
CA VAL A 61 -5.42 -21.10 -5.89
C VAL A 61 -5.02 -21.73 -7.23
N LEU A 62 -3.81 -21.45 -7.72
CA LEU A 62 -3.31 -21.90 -9.03
C LEU A 62 -3.41 -23.43 -9.27
N PRO A 63 -3.00 -24.33 -8.35
CA PRO A 63 -3.10 -25.77 -8.57
C PRO A 63 -4.55 -26.28 -8.61
N ILE A 64 -5.47 -25.64 -7.90
CA ILE A 64 -6.89 -26.01 -7.88
C ILE A 64 -7.56 -25.57 -9.19
N ALA A 65 -7.32 -24.32 -9.59
CA ALA A 65 -7.83 -23.76 -10.84
C ALA A 65 -7.32 -24.50 -12.09
N GLN A 66 -6.12 -25.08 -12.03
CA GLN A 66 -5.59 -25.91 -13.11
C GLN A 66 -6.47 -27.13 -13.39
N CYS A 67 -7.00 -27.79 -12.36
CA CYS A 67 -7.83 -28.98 -12.51
C CYS A 67 -9.23 -28.65 -13.05
N GLU A 68 -9.79 -27.49 -12.68
CA GLU A 68 -11.14 -27.09 -13.12
C GLU A 68 -11.18 -26.47 -14.52
N LEU A 69 -10.21 -25.61 -14.85
CA LEU A 69 -10.19 -24.87 -16.12
C LEU A 69 -9.30 -25.51 -17.20
N GLN A 70 -8.68 -26.65 -16.92
CA GLN A 70 -7.71 -27.33 -17.81
C GLN A 70 -6.62 -26.37 -18.36
N LEU A 71 -6.02 -25.57 -17.48
CA LEU A 71 -5.11 -24.49 -17.87
C LEU A 71 -3.77 -24.98 -18.42
N THR A 72 -3.33 -24.36 -19.53
CA THR A 72 -2.00 -24.58 -20.10
C THR A 72 -0.92 -23.93 -19.22
N ASN A 73 0.32 -24.42 -19.28
CA ASN A 73 1.44 -23.84 -18.52
C ASN A 73 1.67 -22.33 -18.81
N ARG A 74 1.32 -21.87 -20.02
CA ARG A 74 1.37 -20.44 -20.38
C ARG A 74 0.36 -19.61 -19.57
N ASP A 75 -0.87 -20.11 -19.44
CA ASP A 75 -1.98 -19.42 -18.77
C ASP A 75 -1.70 -19.25 -17.27
N LYS A 76 -1.05 -20.25 -16.67
CA LYS A 76 -0.58 -20.17 -15.26
C LYS A 76 0.44 -19.06 -15.05
N GLY A 77 1.36 -18.89 -16.01
CA GLY A 77 2.35 -17.82 -16.00
C GLY A 77 1.69 -16.45 -16.09
N ILE A 78 0.71 -16.30 -17.00
CA ILE A 78 -0.08 -15.07 -17.14
C ILE A 78 -0.81 -14.75 -15.83
N LEU A 79 -1.46 -15.73 -15.20
CA LEU A 79 -2.24 -15.50 -13.98
C LEU A 79 -1.38 -15.12 -12.76
N SER A 80 -0.13 -15.61 -12.69
CA SER A 80 0.82 -15.23 -11.64
C SER A 80 1.41 -13.83 -11.87
N THR A 81 1.64 -13.45 -13.13
CA THR A 81 2.31 -12.19 -13.48
C THR A 81 1.37 -11.00 -13.64
N ILE A 82 0.11 -11.22 -14.00
CA ILE A 82 -0.86 -10.14 -14.28
C ILE A 82 -1.05 -9.18 -13.09
N ASN A 83 -0.98 -9.70 -11.85
CA ASN A 83 -1.09 -8.88 -10.66
C ASN A 83 0.07 -7.89 -10.53
N PHE A 84 1.30 -8.34 -10.80
CA PHE A 84 2.48 -7.48 -10.81
C PHE A 84 2.43 -6.43 -11.92
N VAL A 85 1.89 -6.79 -13.10
CA VAL A 85 1.68 -5.84 -14.20
C VAL A 85 0.71 -4.74 -13.77
N GLY A 86 -0.38 -5.10 -13.08
CA GLY A 86 -1.33 -4.13 -12.49
C GLY A 86 -0.64 -3.15 -11.54
N ILE A 87 0.15 -3.68 -10.60
CA ILE A 87 0.87 -2.87 -9.59
C ILE A 87 1.86 -1.90 -10.25
N ILE A 88 2.62 -2.38 -11.25
CA ILE A 88 3.59 -1.54 -11.96
C ILE A 88 2.87 -0.41 -12.70
N ALA A 89 1.78 -0.72 -13.41
CA ALA A 89 1.01 0.25 -14.16
C ALA A 89 0.35 1.31 -13.25
N SER A 90 -0.10 0.92 -12.06
CA SER A 90 -0.84 1.79 -11.16
C SER A 90 0.04 2.61 -10.20
N SER A 91 1.27 2.17 -9.95
CA SER A 91 2.22 2.78 -9.00
C SER A 91 2.34 4.31 -9.09
N HIS A 92 2.42 4.85 -10.31
CA HIS A 92 2.60 6.28 -10.54
C HIS A 92 1.29 7.05 -10.30
N LEU A 93 0.15 6.47 -10.68
CA LEU A 93 -1.17 7.08 -10.54
C LEU A 93 -1.56 7.18 -9.06
N TRP A 94 -1.44 6.09 -8.30
CA TRP A 94 -1.79 6.10 -6.87
C TRP A 94 -0.83 6.92 -6.04
N GLY A 95 0.46 6.98 -6.42
CA GLY A 95 1.42 7.89 -5.80
C GLY A 95 0.97 9.34 -5.91
N PHE A 96 0.62 9.78 -7.12
CA PHE A 96 0.11 11.14 -7.34
C PHE A 96 -1.21 11.41 -6.60
N PHE A 97 -2.12 10.44 -6.57
CA PHE A 97 -3.38 10.57 -5.81
C PHE A 97 -3.14 10.68 -4.30
N ALA A 98 -2.19 9.92 -3.76
CA ALA A 98 -1.84 9.95 -2.34
C ALA A 98 -1.32 11.32 -1.88
N ASP A 99 -0.57 12.00 -2.75
CA ASP A 99 0.02 13.31 -2.46
C ASP A 99 -0.98 14.46 -2.62
N THR A 100 -1.96 14.33 -3.52
CA THR A 100 -2.93 15.41 -3.83
C THR A 100 -4.23 15.36 -3.00
N LYS A 101 -4.85 14.18 -2.85
CA LYS A 101 -6.12 14.01 -2.10
C LYS A 101 -5.92 13.64 -0.62
N GLY A 102 -4.68 13.45 -0.21
CA GLY A 102 -4.30 13.10 1.16
C GLY A 102 -4.31 11.58 1.43
N ARG A 103 -3.23 11.11 2.06
CA ARG A 103 -2.96 9.67 2.32
C ARG A 103 -4.10 8.88 2.97
N ARG A 104 -4.82 9.47 3.94
CA ARG A 104 -5.86 8.75 4.69
C ARG A 104 -7.07 8.41 3.83
N HIS A 105 -7.50 9.33 2.96
CA HIS A 105 -8.65 9.09 2.09
C HIS A 105 -8.31 8.09 1.01
N VAL A 106 -7.12 8.22 0.41
CA VAL A 106 -6.65 7.26 -0.61
C VAL A 106 -6.56 5.85 -0.03
N LEU A 107 -5.98 5.68 1.16
CA LEU A 107 -5.88 4.37 1.81
C LEU A 107 -7.25 3.75 2.08
N TRP A 108 -8.23 4.52 2.54
CA TRP A 108 -9.59 4.01 2.76
C TRP A 108 -10.30 3.64 1.45
N SER A 109 -10.15 4.46 0.41
CA SER A 109 -10.77 4.20 -0.89
C SER A 109 -10.19 2.97 -1.57
N THR A 110 -8.86 2.79 -1.60
CA THR A 110 -8.24 1.61 -2.21
C THR A 110 -8.63 0.34 -1.48
N LEU A 111 -8.65 0.35 -0.14
CA LEU A 111 -9.05 -0.81 0.66
C LEU A 111 -10.50 -1.25 0.38
N LEU A 112 -11.43 -0.29 0.26
CA LEU A 112 -12.84 -0.60 -0.02
C LEU A 112 -13.02 -1.15 -1.43
N VAL A 113 -12.38 -0.55 -2.43
CA VAL A 113 -12.50 -1.01 -3.82
C VAL A 113 -11.82 -2.36 -4.00
N ALA A 114 -10.66 -2.59 -3.36
CA ALA A 114 -9.99 -3.89 -3.33
C ALA A 114 -10.89 -4.96 -2.70
N PHE A 115 -11.49 -4.68 -1.54
CA PHE A 115 -12.42 -5.62 -0.90
C PHE A 115 -13.60 -6.01 -1.82
N VAL A 116 -14.23 -5.02 -2.46
CA VAL A 116 -15.33 -5.28 -3.41
C VAL A 116 -14.83 -6.12 -4.60
N SER A 117 -13.69 -5.75 -5.18
CA SER A 117 -13.07 -6.47 -6.30
C SER A 117 -12.80 -7.94 -5.94
N THR A 118 -12.26 -8.20 -4.75
CA THR A 118 -11.94 -9.56 -4.29
C THR A 118 -13.20 -10.39 -4.03
N VAL A 119 -14.26 -9.79 -3.48
CA VAL A 119 -15.57 -10.45 -3.34
C VAL A 119 -16.14 -10.82 -4.71
N PHE A 120 -16.12 -9.90 -5.68
CA PHE A 120 -16.53 -10.20 -7.06
C PHE A 120 -15.65 -11.28 -7.69
N SER A 121 -14.35 -11.31 -7.39
CA SER A 121 -13.45 -12.34 -7.88
C SER A 121 -13.79 -13.73 -7.35
N SER A 122 -14.39 -13.87 -6.16
CA SER A 122 -14.82 -15.17 -5.64
C SER A 122 -16.01 -15.76 -6.41
N PHE A 123 -16.82 -14.93 -7.08
CA PHE A 123 -17.95 -15.39 -7.91
C PHE A 123 -17.56 -15.67 -9.37
N ALA A 124 -16.33 -15.33 -9.77
CA ALA A 124 -15.90 -15.45 -11.15
C ALA A 124 -15.48 -16.89 -11.50
N HIS A 125 -16.24 -17.54 -12.39
CA HIS A 125 -15.99 -18.91 -12.86
C HIS A 125 -15.25 -19.00 -14.21
N ASN A 126 -15.03 -17.88 -14.92
CA ASN A 126 -14.36 -17.88 -16.23
C ASN A 126 -12.88 -17.46 -16.12
N PHE A 127 -12.01 -18.07 -16.93
CA PHE A 127 -10.57 -17.76 -16.97
C PHE A 127 -10.30 -16.27 -17.20
N TRP A 128 -10.91 -15.71 -18.24
CA TRP A 128 -10.73 -14.31 -18.61
C TRP A 128 -11.27 -13.35 -17.55
N THR A 129 -12.38 -13.69 -16.88
CA THR A 129 -12.90 -12.87 -15.78
C THR A 129 -11.97 -12.88 -14.58
N MET A 130 -11.36 -14.02 -14.28
CA MET A 130 -10.37 -14.15 -13.19
C MET A 130 -9.12 -13.31 -13.50
N VAL A 131 -8.62 -13.34 -14.74
CA VAL A 131 -7.47 -12.53 -15.18
C VAL A 131 -7.79 -11.03 -15.06
N LEU A 132 -8.95 -10.59 -15.55
CA LEU A 132 -9.35 -9.18 -15.49
C LEU A 132 -9.53 -8.69 -14.05
N LEU A 133 -10.23 -9.46 -13.21
CA LEU A 133 -10.43 -9.12 -11.80
C LEU A 133 -9.10 -9.02 -11.05
N ARG A 134 -8.15 -9.91 -11.33
CA ARG A 134 -6.80 -9.86 -10.73
C ARG A 134 -5.99 -8.67 -11.23
N PHE A 135 -6.10 -8.33 -12.50
CA PHE A 135 -5.50 -7.10 -13.04
C PHE A 135 -6.07 -5.86 -12.36
N VAL A 136 -7.40 -5.77 -12.25
CA VAL A 136 -8.06 -4.66 -11.56
C VAL A 136 -7.62 -4.60 -10.10
N ASN A 137 -7.54 -5.74 -9.42
CA ASN A 137 -7.09 -5.78 -8.03
C ASN A 137 -5.64 -5.31 -7.84
N GLY A 138 -4.72 -5.72 -8.72
CA GLY A 138 -3.34 -5.22 -8.70
C GLY A 138 -3.21 -3.77 -9.15
N PHE A 139 -4.15 -3.29 -9.96
CA PHE A 139 -4.20 -1.89 -10.39
C PHE A 139 -4.71 -0.97 -9.27
N LEU A 140 -5.41 -1.47 -8.25
CA LEU A 140 -5.91 -0.68 -7.11
C LEU A 140 -4.85 -0.55 -6.00
#